data_AF-A0A355W7F4-F1
#
_entry.id   AF-A0A355W7F4-F1
#
_cell.length_a   1.000
_cell.length_b   1.000
_cell.length_c   1.000
_cell.angle_alpha   90.00
_cell.angle_beta   90.00
_cell.angle_gamma   90.00
#
_symmetry.space_group_name_H-M   'P 1'
#
loop_
_entity.id
_entity.type
_entity.pdbx_description
1 polymer ?
#
loop_
_entity_poly.entity_id
_entity_poly.type
_entity_poly.pdbx_seq_one_letter_code
_entity_poly.pdbx_strand_id
1 'polypeptide(L)'
;MSSPLRYNISDVRLTYDGPCEPYEMEKDIVADFNSRHHSVLDLYKIELEKGTIYTLDDSVNGRSNLGVFRSKQLREAVILAAALPAAAVVIDGYDSLRKLPKSEHTPETINKLKRYNDRRAAQIMSEVLQATTESVELGDEVVIESIITEGLRLKPGVETGGNPTIPVGALFGKKEHVKYYGRELRSEITKLSMGSDVIEGTTKSVKGLHSSLTSLFVTESYFKRHIPDIYVERWMAGSMFPEFNPRNVDVREGARAIAELCGIKDFSEMSAFFLNRPRHEKAMNSLNAMGIATPFDNDGDLFPAVVMGMDGLHFPDGRGLDCMVGEIGGSAEWVVGALPLIWRGGQSLGALSSQSSLSRKDLSPEELWKERFHYTEEELILFQDARFEQKPFFVLEDIMDNPFAGGISAFCSISDNYYLPQLKGVAIDEERGLITTNTLMVNSLGNIKHWQLTFRCVEGFEVTVEKMKSPKHKLCGQDRSVIEKEIAKMAGNLLDRFKLRQFFVNEYYPAIVHTTGKLALLNQTIDAMIERKTLNKNDRMIVDSVLKILPEWFVSMT
;
A
#
# COMPACT_ATOMS: atom_id res chain seq x y z
N MET A 1 -28.91 -25.38 -7.93
CA MET A 1 -27.62 -26.06 -7.73
C MET A 1 -26.94 -25.35 -6.58
N SER A 2 -26.56 -26.03 -5.49
CA SER A 2 -25.85 -25.36 -4.40
C SER A 2 -24.49 -24.90 -4.93
N SER A 3 -24.27 -23.58 -4.98
CA SER A 3 -22.94 -23.02 -5.22
C SER A 3 -21.96 -23.66 -4.22
N PRO A 4 -20.78 -24.13 -4.63
CA PRO A 4 -19.80 -24.67 -3.69
C PRO A 4 -19.53 -23.64 -2.59
N LEU A 5 -19.40 -24.08 -1.33
CA LEU A 5 -19.10 -23.15 -0.24
C LEU A 5 -17.66 -22.60 -0.31
N ARG A 6 -16.80 -23.16 -1.16
CA ARG A 6 -15.41 -22.71 -1.34
C ARG A 6 -15.14 -22.49 -2.82
N TYR A 7 -14.71 -21.29 -3.18
CA TYR A 7 -14.48 -20.92 -4.57
C TYR A 7 -13.47 -19.78 -4.69
N ASN A 8 -12.80 -19.73 -5.84
CA ASN A 8 -11.87 -18.67 -6.16
C ASN A 8 -12.65 -17.44 -6.68
N ILE A 9 -12.31 -16.26 -6.19
CA ILE A 9 -12.92 -14.99 -6.63
C ILE A 9 -12.67 -14.73 -8.12
N SER A 10 -11.59 -15.25 -8.71
CA SER A 10 -11.39 -15.13 -10.17
C SER A 10 -12.49 -15.80 -11.00
N ASP A 11 -13.07 -16.86 -10.45
CA ASP A 11 -14.08 -17.70 -11.12
C ASP A 11 -15.50 -17.22 -10.78
N VAL A 12 -15.66 -16.61 -9.61
CA VAL A 12 -16.93 -16.10 -9.08
C VAL A 12 -16.73 -14.63 -8.69
N ARG A 13 -16.74 -13.77 -9.71
CA ARG A 13 -16.51 -12.33 -9.55
C ARG A 13 -17.71 -11.65 -8.90
N LEU A 14 -17.45 -10.63 -8.09
CA LEU A 14 -18.52 -9.84 -7.51
C LEU A 14 -19.11 -8.87 -8.54
N THR A 15 -20.36 -8.50 -8.34
CA THR A 15 -21.05 -7.42 -9.03
C THR A 15 -21.32 -6.29 -8.06
N TYR A 16 -21.46 -5.07 -8.59
CA TYR A 16 -21.85 -3.91 -7.82
C TYR A 16 -23.13 -3.30 -8.40
N ASP A 17 -24.18 -3.22 -7.61
CA ASP A 17 -25.48 -2.61 -7.95
C ASP A 17 -25.89 -1.49 -6.99
N GLY A 18 -24.95 -1.01 -6.16
CA GLY A 18 -25.13 0.13 -5.27
C GLY A 18 -25.06 1.50 -5.97
N PRO A 19 -25.09 2.60 -5.20
CA PRO A 19 -25.01 3.97 -5.73
C PRO A 19 -23.78 4.18 -6.62
N CYS A 20 -23.97 4.84 -7.76
CA CYS A 20 -22.86 5.16 -8.67
C CYS A 20 -23.19 6.44 -9.46
N GLU A 21 -23.46 7.52 -8.73
CA GLU A 21 -23.82 8.81 -9.33
C GLU A 21 -22.57 9.51 -9.88
N PRO A 22 -22.51 9.78 -11.20
CA PRO A 22 -21.36 10.43 -11.81
C PRO A 22 -21.41 11.95 -11.59
N TYR A 23 -20.27 12.50 -11.19
CA TYR A 23 -19.99 13.92 -11.20
C TYR A 23 -18.86 14.23 -12.18
N GLU A 24 -19.21 14.78 -13.34
CA GLU A 24 -18.23 15.23 -14.33
C GLU A 24 -17.59 16.54 -13.88
N MET A 25 -16.26 16.60 -13.86
CA MET A 25 -15.53 17.81 -13.50
C MET A 25 -15.69 18.85 -14.61
N GLU A 26 -16.25 20.01 -14.27
CA GLU A 26 -16.30 21.17 -15.16
C GLU A 26 -14.90 21.70 -15.49
N LYS A 27 -14.79 22.48 -16.58
CA LYS A 27 -13.49 22.94 -17.10
C LYS A 27 -12.71 23.80 -16.11
N ASP A 28 -13.39 24.62 -15.33
CA ASP A 28 -12.83 25.42 -14.25
C ASP A 28 -12.27 24.53 -13.13
N ILE A 29 -12.99 23.46 -12.75
CA ILE A 29 -12.53 22.49 -11.75
C ILE A 29 -11.29 21.74 -12.23
N VAL A 30 -11.23 21.36 -13.51
CA VAL A 30 -10.04 20.76 -14.13
C VAL A 30 -8.87 21.74 -14.14
N ALA A 31 -9.10 23.01 -14.49
CA ALA A 31 -8.08 24.05 -14.44
C ALA A 31 -7.55 24.28 -13.02
N ASP A 32 -8.43 24.34 -12.02
CA ASP A 32 -8.07 24.48 -10.60
C ASP A 32 -7.30 23.26 -10.08
N PHE A 33 -7.65 22.06 -10.53
CA PHE A 33 -6.89 20.85 -10.23
C PHE A 33 -5.47 20.96 -10.78
N ASN A 34 -5.33 21.30 -12.06
CA ASN A 34 -4.02 21.46 -12.71
C ASN A 34 -3.18 22.53 -12.03
N SER A 35 -3.78 23.68 -11.67
CA SER A 35 -3.08 24.75 -10.95
C SER A 35 -2.60 24.30 -9.56
N ARG A 36 -3.44 23.60 -8.79
CA ARG A 36 -3.08 23.14 -7.43
C ARG A 36 -2.02 22.04 -7.42
N HIS A 37 -1.97 21.22 -8.47
CA HIS A 37 -1.06 20.07 -8.57
C HIS A 37 0.04 20.25 -9.61
N HIS A 38 0.27 21.46 -10.11
CA HIS A 38 1.28 21.73 -11.16
C HIS A 38 2.66 21.18 -10.80
N SER A 39 3.08 21.30 -9.54
CA SER A 39 4.36 20.78 -9.03
C SER A 39 4.52 19.27 -9.22
N VAL A 40 3.44 18.51 -9.13
CA VAL A 40 3.40 17.06 -9.33
C VAL A 40 3.27 16.73 -10.82
N LEU A 41 2.35 17.40 -11.52
CA LEU A 41 2.03 17.12 -12.92
C LEU A 41 3.21 17.46 -13.86
N ASP A 42 3.96 18.52 -13.55
CA ASP A 42 5.16 18.93 -14.29
C ASP A 42 6.33 17.94 -14.18
N LEU A 43 6.39 17.13 -13.11
CA LEU A 43 7.41 16.07 -12.97
C LEU A 43 7.36 15.10 -14.15
N TYR A 44 6.14 14.82 -14.62
CA TYR A 44 5.86 13.81 -15.63
C TYR A 44 5.35 14.39 -16.96
N LYS A 45 5.29 15.73 -17.05
CA LYS A 45 4.81 16.44 -18.25
C LYS A 45 3.40 16.00 -18.67
N ILE A 46 2.53 15.92 -17.67
CA ILE A 46 1.12 15.59 -17.83
C ILE A 46 0.24 16.74 -17.37
N GLU A 47 -1.01 16.75 -17.79
CA GLU A 47 -2.05 17.63 -17.24
C GLU A 47 -3.37 16.85 -17.18
N LEU A 48 -4.24 17.16 -16.22
CA LEU A 48 -5.58 16.60 -16.20
C LEU A 48 -6.38 17.18 -17.38
N GLU A 49 -6.87 16.31 -18.26
CA GLU A 49 -7.72 16.67 -19.39
C GLU A 49 -9.20 16.64 -18.98
N LYS A 50 -9.58 15.62 -18.21
CA LYS A 50 -10.94 15.43 -17.68
C LYS A 50 -10.92 14.54 -16.44
N GLY A 51 -11.94 14.65 -15.60
CA GLY A 51 -12.16 13.74 -14.50
C GLY A 51 -13.64 13.54 -14.21
N THR A 52 -13.98 12.35 -13.76
CA THR A 52 -15.33 11.96 -13.34
C THR A 52 -15.24 11.33 -11.95
N ILE A 53 -16.07 11.76 -11.03
CA ILE A 53 -16.10 11.25 -9.64
C ILE A 53 -17.43 10.55 -9.43
N TYR A 54 -17.38 9.26 -9.14
CA TYR A 54 -18.54 8.45 -8.79
C TYR A 54 -18.65 8.36 -7.27
N THR A 55 -19.81 8.69 -6.72
CA THR A 55 -20.08 8.50 -5.29
C THR A 55 -20.67 7.11 -5.09
N LEU A 56 -19.96 6.27 -4.34
CA LEU A 56 -20.35 4.89 -4.05
C LEU A 56 -21.01 4.75 -2.67
N ASP A 57 -20.57 5.58 -1.73
CA ASP A 57 -21.15 5.68 -0.39
C ASP A 57 -20.86 7.09 0.16
N ASP A 58 -21.91 7.79 0.58
CA ASP A 58 -21.83 9.10 1.23
C ASP A 58 -22.34 9.08 2.67
N SER A 59 -22.59 7.90 3.23
CA SER A 59 -22.94 7.73 4.63
C SER A 59 -21.82 8.29 5.51
N VAL A 60 -22.17 9.27 6.35
CA VAL A 60 -21.20 9.95 7.20
C VAL A 60 -21.11 9.25 8.54
N ASN A 61 -19.92 8.74 8.85
CA ASN A 61 -19.59 8.25 10.18
C ASN A 61 -19.43 9.43 11.15
N GLY A 62 -20.41 9.60 12.05
CA GLY A 62 -20.45 10.68 13.03
C GLY A 62 -19.34 10.66 14.09
N ARG A 63 -18.49 9.63 14.13
CA ARG A 63 -17.33 9.56 15.04
C ARG A 63 -16.11 10.34 14.55
N SER A 64 -16.12 10.77 13.29
CA SER A 64 -14.92 11.23 12.59
C SER A 64 -15.03 12.65 12.05
N ASN A 65 -13.89 13.19 11.61
CA ASN A 65 -13.82 14.48 10.91
C ASN A 65 -12.72 14.45 9.84
N LEU A 66 -12.69 15.46 8.96
CA LEU A 66 -11.68 15.54 7.89
C LEU A 66 -10.35 16.17 8.35
N GLY A 67 -10.30 16.88 9.47
CA GLY A 67 -9.05 17.52 9.94
C GLY A 67 -8.41 18.43 8.89
N VAL A 68 -7.09 18.33 8.73
CA VAL A 68 -6.34 19.00 7.65
C VAL A 68 -6.76 18.56 6.26
N PHE A 69 -7.37 17.38 6.10
CA PHE A 69 -7.93 16.94 4.83
C PHE A 69 -9.22 17.67 4.48
N ARG A 70 -9.60 18.75 5.18
CA ARG A 70 -10.47 19.80 4.60
C ARG A 70 -9.81 20.45 3.38
N SER A 71 -8.48 20.54 3.38
CA SER A 71 -7.68 20.95 2.23
C SER A 71 -7.94 20.04 1.04
N LYS A 72 -8.45 20.61 -0.06
CA LYS A 72 -8.73 19.89 -1.30
C LYS A 72 -7.42 19.42 -1.96
N GLN A 73 -6.34 20.21 -1.84
CA GLN A 73 -5.03 19.85 -2.35
C GLN A 73 -4.49 18.59 -1.66
N LEU A 74 -4.52 18.52 -0.32
CA LEU A 74 -4.06 17.33 0.39
C LEU A 74 -4.86 16.07 0.03
N ARG A 75 -6.20 16.16 -0.05
CA ARG A 75 -7.04 15.01 -0.43
C ARG A 75 -6.70 14.49 -1.84
N GLU A 76 -6.65 15.39 -2.81
CA GLU A 76 -6.37 15.02 -4.19
C GLU A 76 -4.94 14.55 -4.40
N ALA A 77 -3.98 15.08 -3.64
CA ALA A 77 -2.60 14.63 -3.69
C ALA A 77 -2.45 13.16 -3.26
N VAL A 78 -3.22 12.69 -2.27
CA VAL A 78 -3.22 11.26 -1.90
C VAL A 78 -3.81 10.40 -3.02
N ILE A 79 -4.82 10.92 -3.74
CA ILE A 79 -5.37 10.24 -4.92
C ILE A 79 -4.32 10.15 -6.03
N LEU A 80 -3.57 11.24 -6.30
CA LEU A 80 -2.45 11.25 -7.25
C LEU A 80 -1.31 10.31 -6.82
N ALA A 81 -1.05 10.21 -5.52
CA ALA A 81 -0.04 9.33 -4.95
C ALA A 81 -0.41 7.84 -5.06
N ALA A 82 -1.66 7.50 -5.37
CA ALA A 82 -2.05 6.17 -5.86
C ALA A 82 -2.07 6.11 -7.40
N ALA A 83 -2.68 7.11 -8.06
CA ALA A 83 -2.93 7.10 -9.50
C ALA A 83 -1.66 7.03 -10.36
N LEU A 84 -0.68 7.90 -10.09
CA LEU A 84 0.52 8.01 -10.92
C LEU A 84 1.46 6.80 -10.78
N PRO A 85 1.66 6.23 -9.57
CA PRO A 85 2.34 4.94 -9.42
C PRO A 85 1.68 3.81 -10.23
N ALA A 86 0.35 3.69 -10.21
CA ALA A 86 -0.35 2.68 -11.00
C ALA A 86 -0.13 2.87 -12.51
N ALA A 87 -0.21 4.11 -12.99
CA ALA A 87 0.09 4.43 -14.39
C ALA A 87 1.53 4.06 -14.78
N ALA A 88 2.51 4.40 -13.94
CA ALA A 88 3.91 4.05 -14.18
C ALA A 88 4.13 2.53 -14.23
N VAL A 89 3.43 1.76 -13.39
CA VAL A 89 3.46 0.30 -13.45
C VAL A 89 2.82 -0.21 -14.75
N VAL A 90 1.69 0.32 -15.20
CA VAL A 90 1.07 -0.14 -16.47
C VAL A 90 1.93 0.16 -17.69
N ILE A 91 2.58 1.33 -17.73
CA ILE A 91 3.45 1.75 -18.83
C ILE A 91 4.58 0.73 -19.09
N ASP A 92 5.25 0.24 -18.04
CA ASP A 92 6.52 -0.50 -18.23
C ASP A 92 6.75 -1.65 -17.22
N GLY A 93 5.72 -2.08 -16.51
CA GLY A 93 5.82 -3.13 -15.47
C GLY A 93 4.68 -4.16 -15.47
N TYR A 94 3.49 -3.75 -15.90
CA TYR A 94 2.33 -4.62 -16.00
C TYR A 94 2.52 -5.66 -17.10
N ASP A 95 2.12 -6.88 -16.78
CA ASP A 95 2.23 -8.04 -17.65
C ASP A 95 3.65 -8.33 -18.17
N SER A 96 4.66 -7.86 -17.45
CA SER A 96 6.07 -7.96 -17.84
C SER A 96 6.55 -9.41 -18.00
N LEU A 97 5.95 -10.37 -17.29
CA LEU A 97 6.32 -11.78 -17.42
C LEU A 97 5.94 -12.36 -18.79
N ARG A 98 4.77 -12.01 -19.35
CA ARG A 98 4.35 -12.49 -20.67
C ARG A 98 5.21 -11.94 -21.81
N LYS A 99 5.92 -10.83 -21.59
CA LYS A 99 6.91 -10.27 -22.52
C LYS A 99 8.20 -11.10 -22.61
N LEU A 100 8.43 -12.02 -21.67
CA LEU A 100 9.61 -12.90 -21.64
C LEU A 100 9.31 -14.29 -22.19
N PRO A 101 10.30 -15.00 -22.76
CA PRO A 101 10.15 -16.41 -23.16
C PRO A 101 9.71 -17.30 -21.99
N LYS A 102 8.85 -18.30 -22.27
CA LYS A 102 8.36 -19.23 -21.23
C LYS A 102 9.46 -19.94 -20.44
N SER A 103 10.63 -20.15 -21.04
CA SER A 103 11.82 -20.71 -20.37
C SER A 103 12.36 -19.84 -19.23
N GLU A 104 12.07 -18.53 -19.25
CA GLU A 104 12.51 -17.56 -18.25
C GLU A 104 11.47 -17.33 -17.16
N HIS A 105 10.34 -18.05 -17.17
CA HIS A 105 9.27 -17.93 -16.17
C HIS A 105 9.63 -18.65 -14.86
N THR A 106 10.79 -18.31 -14.31
CA THR A 106 11.32 -18.87 -13.06
C THR A 106 10.85 -18.03 -11.86
N PRO A 107 10.84 -18.60 -10.64
CA PRO A 107 10.57 -17.84 -9.42
C PRO A 107 11.50 -16.65 -9.24
N GLU A 108 12.77 -16.78 -9.65
CA GLU A 108 13.75 -15.69 -9.58
C GLU A 108 13.40 -14.52 -10.50
N THR A 109 13.02 -14.81 -11.76
CA THR A 109 12.58 -13.79 -12.72
C THR A 109 11.32 -13.09 -12.22
N ILE A 110 10.33 -13.84 -11.72
CA ILE A 110 9.10 -13.26 -11.16
C ILE A 110 9.43 -12.32 -10.00
N ASN A 111 10.28 -12.75 -9.06
CA ASN A 111 10.68 -11.91 -7.93
C ASN A 111 11.47 -10.67 -8.37
N LYS A 112 12.29 -10.78 -9.42
CA LYS A 112 12.98 -9.63 -10.02
C LYS A 112 12.00 -8.61 -10.60
N LEU A 113 11.00 -9.06 -11.35
CA LEU A 113 9.96 -8.22 -11.94
C LEU A 113 9.05 -7.60 -10.87
N LYS A 114 8.70 -8.36 -9.82
CA LYS A 114 7.95 -7.84 -8.67
C LYS A 114 8.67 -6.66 -8.02
N ARG A 115 9.92 -6.87 -7.63
CA ARG A 115 10.77 -5.82 -7.03
C ARG A 115 10.91 -4.60 -7.94
N TYR A 116 10.94 -4.80 -9.25
CA TYR A 116 11.00 -3.71 -10.22
C TYR A 116 9.72 -2.87 -10.22
N ASN A 117 8.55 -3.50 -10.23
CA ASN A 117 7.26 -2.81 -10.15
C ASN A 117 7.12 -2.06 -8.82
N ASP A 118 7.41 -2.71 -7.69
CA ASP A 118 7.32 -2.09 -6.36
C ASP A 118 8.26 -0.88 -6.24
N ARG A 119 9.52 -1.00 -6.69
CA ARG A 119 10.51 0.11 -6.70
C ARG A 119 9.98 1.30 -7.47
N ARG A 120 9.42 1.05 -8.65
CA ARG A 120 8.88 2.10 -9.51
C ARG A 120 7.69 2.77 -8.85
N ALA A 121 6.74 2.00 -8.34
CA ALA A 121 5.56 2.54 -7.69
C ALA A 121 5.93 3.35 -6.43
N ALA A 122 6.83 2.83 -5.58
CA ALA A 122 7.32 3.51 -4.39
C ALA A 122 8.04 4.82 -4.74
N GLN A 123 8.85 4.81 -5.80
CA GLN A 123 9.54 5.99 -6.28
C GLN A 123 8.57 7.11 -6.66
N ILE A 124 7.61 6.80 -7.52
CA ILE A 124 6.63 7.77 -8.01
C ILE A 124 5.75 8.26 -6.85
N MET A 125 5.37 7.38 -5.92
CA MET A 125 4.60 7.74 -4.73
C MET A 125 5.38 8.72 -3.85
N SER A 126 6.65 8.46 -3.55
CA SER A 126 7.53 9.38 -2.81
C SER A 126 7.70 10.72 -3.51
N GLU A 127 7.86 10.73 -4.84
CA GLU A 127 7.97 11.96 -5.64
C GLU A 127 6.70 12.81 -5.54
N VAL A 128 5.51 12.20 -5.65
CA VAL A 128 4.21 12.89 -5.52
C VAL A 128 4.05 13.47 -4.11
N LEU A 129 4.31 12.66 -3.08
CA LEU A 129 4.17 13.09 -1.68
C LEU A 129 5.13 14.24 -1.36
N GLN A 130 6.42 14.11 -1.70
CA GLN A 130 7.39 15.19 -1.47
C GLN A 130 6.99 16.46 -2.22
N ALA A 131 6.70 16.39 -3.53
CA ALA A 131 6.36 17.57 -4.34
C ALA A 131 5.09 18.27 -3.82
N THR A 132 4.10 17.49 -3.38
CA THR A 132 2.90 18.03 -2.72
C THR A 132 3.29 18.80 -1.46
N THR A 133 4.01 18.17 -0.53
CA THR A 133 4.36 18.82 0.75
C THR A 133 5.29 20.03 0.61
N GLU A 134 6.01 20.17 -0.51
CA GLU A 134 6.78 21.37 -0.83
C GLU A 134 5.92 22.50 -1.39
N SER A 135 4.76 22.19 -1.97
CA SER A 135 3.87 23.13 -2.68
C SER A 135 2.54 23.40 -1.98
N VAL A 136 2.29 22.81 -0.81
CA VAL A 136 1.12 23.16 0.01
C VAL A 136 1.14 24.64 0.41
N GLU A 137 -0.04 25.24 0.40
CA GLU A 137 -0.25 26.65 0.74
C GLU A 137 0.12 26.95 2.21
N LEU A 138 0.39 28.22 2.49
CA LEU A 138 0.65 28.68 3.86
C LEU A 138 -0.59 28.43 4.72
N GLY A 139 -0.41 27.75 5.86
CA GLY A 139 -1.50 27.34 6.75
C GLY A 139 -1.95 25.88 6.60
N ASP A 140 -1.62 25.24 5.47
CA ASP A 140 -1.81 23.80 5.23
C ASP A 140 -0.47 23.04 5.33
N GLU A 141 0.46 23.59 6.10
CA GLU A 141 1.82 23.07 6.15
C GLU A 141 1.88 21.73 6.87
N VAL A 142 2.45 20.72 6.20
CA VAL A 142 2.49 19.35 6.71
C VAL A 142 3.88 18.75 6.66
N VAL A 143 4.11 17.78 7.53
CA VAL A 143 5.17 16.78 7.41
C VAL A 143 4.51 15.41 7.43
N ILE A 144 4.70 14.62 6.38
CA ILE A 144 4.17 13.25 6.28
C ILE A 144 5.30 12.28 6.66
N GLU A 145 5.06 11.47 7.68
CA GLU A 145 5.94 10.39 8.09
C GLU A 145 5.38 9.04 7.64
N SER A 146 6.20 8.25 6.94
CA SER A 146 5.90 6.85 6.69
C SER A 146 6.12 6.01 7.93
N ILE A 147 5.11 5.27 8.36
CA ILE A 147 5.13 4.50 9.62
C ILE A 147 4.90 3.00 9.42
N ILE A 148 4.29 2.62 8.30
CA ILE A 148 3.88 1.25 7.95
C ILE A 148 4.19 1.06 6.48
N THR A 149 5.06 0.11 6.16
CA THR A 149 5.26 -0.33 4.79
C THR A 149 5.61 -1.81 4.68
N GLU A 150 5.31 -2.41 3.53
CA GLU A 150 5.72 -3.77 3.17
C GLU A 150 7.22 -3.82 2.79
N GLY A 151 8.14 -3.41 3.68
CA GLY A 151 9.53 -3.12 3.31
C GLY A 151 10.61 -4.07 3.82
N LEU A 152 11.21 -4.84 2.89
CA LEU A 152 12.59 -5.37 2.93
C LEU A 152 13.20 -5.61 4.33
N ARG A 153 12.61 -6.48 5.15
CA ARG A 153 13.25 -6.97 6.39
C ARG A 153 13.35 -8.50 6.38
N LEU A 154 14.28 -9.02 7.18
CA LEU A 154 14.46 -10.44 7.46
C LEU A 154 13.10 -11.00 7.92
N LYS A 155 12.28 -11.54 7.01
CA LYS A 155 11.18 -12.40 7.42
C LYS A 155 11.86 -13.58 8.11
N PRO A 156 11.64 -13.82 9.41
CA PRO A 156 12.29 -14.91 10.12
C PRO A 156 12.13 -16.21 9.32
N GLY A 157 13.25 -16.84 8.94
CA GLY A 157 13.26 -18.04 8.09
C GLY A 157 13.28 -17.84 6.56
N VAL A 158 13.38 -16.61 6.02
CA VAL A 158 13.48 -16.33 4.57
C VAL A 158 14.69 -15.45 4.25
N GLU A 159 15.34 -15.68 3.10
CA GLU A 159 16.47 -14.85 2.61
C GLU A 159 16.10 -13.36 2.52
N THR A 160 17.05 -12.50 2.86
CA THR A 160 16.93 -11.04 2.73
C THR A 160 16.81 -10.61 1.28
N GLY A 161 15.61 -10.18 0.88
CA GLY A 161 15.36 -9.70 -0.48
C GLY A 161 13.91 -9.32 -0.77
N GLY A 162 13.20 -8.83 0.25
CA GLY A 162 11.80 -8.40 0.18
C GLY A 162 11.50 -7.30 -0.86
N ASN A 163 10.22 -6.90 -0.88
CA ASN A 163 9.72 -5.86 -1.74
C ASN A 163 10.21 -4.47 -1.24
N PRO A 164 10.70 -3.59 -2.13
CA PRO A 164 11.09 -2.24 -1.80
C PRO A 164 9.88 -1.32 -1.65
N THR A 165 9.82 -0.60 -0.54
CA THR A 165 8.73 0.31 -0.20
C THR A 165 9.24 1.65 0.30
N ILE A 166 8.32 2.58 0.55
CA ILE A 166 8.65 3.82 1.24
C ILE A 166 9.19 3.47 2.63
N PRO A 167 10.38 3.94 3.03
CA PRO A 167 10.97 3.52 4.30
C PRO A 167 10.10 3.91 5.49
N VAL A 168 9.95 3.03 6.48
CA VAL A 168 9.45 3.47 7.80
C VAL A 168 10.42 4.51 8.36
N GLY A 169 9.89 5.66 8.77
CA GLY A 169 10.65 6.86 9.15
C GLY A 169 10.99 7.78 7.98
N ALA A 170 10.61 7.47 6.74
CA ALA A 170 10.74 8.43 5.64
C ALA A 170 9.86 9.64 5.89
N LEU A 171 10.38 10.82 5.55
CA LEU A 171 9.73 12.10 5.82
C LEU A 171 9.55 12.87 4.52
N PHE A 172 8.32 13.34 4.30
CA PHE A 172 7.95 14.24 3.23
C PHE A 172 7.55 15.58 3.82
N GLY A 173 8.18 16.65 3.36
CA GLY A 173 7.93 17.99 3.88
C GLY A 173 8.94 19.02 3.39
N LYS A 174 8.61 20.30 3.55
CA LYS A 174 9.56 21.39 3.36
C LYS A 174 10.80 21.16 4.23
N LYS A 175 11.98 21.48 3.71
CA LYS A 175 13.27 21.21 4.38
C LYS A 175 13.36 21.86 5.75
N GLU A 176 12.82 23.05 5.89
CA GLU A 176 12.69 23.81 7.13
C GLU A 176 11.83 23.11 8.18
N HIS A 177 10.80 22.36 7.78
CA HIS A 177 9.93 21.63 8.69
C HIS A 177 10.57 20.31 9.11
N VAL A 178 11.10 19.56 8.14
CA VAL A 178 11.76 18.26 8.39
C VAL A 178 12.99 18.39 9.30
N LYS A 179 13.67 19.56 9.30
CA LYS A 179 14.79 19.83 10.22
C LYS A 179 14.41 19.77 11.71
N TYR A 180 13.15 20.02 12.05
CA TYR A 180 12.63 19.93 13.42
C TYR A 180 12.06 18.56 13.76
N TYR A 181 12.05 17.60 12.82
CA TYR A 181 11.60 16.26 13.10
C TYR A 181 12.42 15.61 14.24
N GLY A 182 11.72 14.93 15.16
CA GLY A 182 12.28 14.43 16.42
C GLY A 182 12.32 15.48 17.55
N ARG A 183 11.90 16.72 17.28
CA ARG A 183 11.59 17.76 18.28
C ARG A 183 10.13 18.16 18.15
N GLU A 184 9.68 19.03 19.03
CA GLU A 184 8.36 19.66 18.92
C GLU A 184 8.30 20.46 17.61
N LEU A 185 7.37 20.08 16.72
CA LEU A 185 7.05 20.85 15.53
C LEU A 185 6.33 22.13 15.95
N ARG A 186 6.43 23.18 15.13
CA ARG A 186 5.68 24.41 15.38
C ARG A 186 4.18 24.14 15.22
N SER A 187 3.36 24.89 15.94
CA SER A 187 1.89 24.75 15.97
C SER A 187 1.23 24.85 14.60
N GLU A 188 1.88 25.50 13.63
CA GLU A 188 1.37 25.72 12.28
C GLU A 188 1.64 24.53 11.34
N ILE A 189 2.43 23.55 11.78
CA ILE A 189 2.83 22.40 10.95
C ILE A 189 2.16 21.14 11.49
N THR A 190 1.30 20.54 10.68
CA THR A 190 0.63 19.28 11.06
C THR A 190 1.50 18.09 10.67
N LYS A 191 1.79 17.23 11.64
CA LYS A 191 2.43 15.94 11.36
C LYS A 191 1.36 14.92 10.98
N LEU A 192 1.56 14.28 9.83
CA LEU A 192 0.71 13.22 9.32
C LEU A 192 1.47 11.89 9.33
N SER A 193 0.74 10.81 9.56
CA SER A 193 1.23 9.44 9.40
C SER A 193 0.70 8.87 8.09
N MET A 194 1.56 8.21 7.33
CA MET A 194 1.18 7.45 6.14
C MET A 194 1.55 5.98 6.27
N GLY A 195 0.79 5.12 5.61
CA GLY A 195 1.14 3.73 5.41
C GLY A 195 0.79 3.26 4.01
N SER A 196 1.49 2.26 3.50
CA SER A 196 1.27 1.73 2.15
C SER A 196 1.65 0.26 2.04
N ASP A 197 0.83 -0.50 1.33
CA ASP A 197 1.27 -1.65 0.56
C ASP A 197 1.37 -1.19 -0.90
N VAL A 198 2.58 -0.85 -1.34
CA VAL A 198 2.81 -0.03 -2.53
C VAL A 198 2.16 -0.63 -3.77
N ILE A 199 2.18 -1.96 -3.90
CA ILE A 199 1.38 -2.70 -4.88
C ILE A 199 0.75 -3.91 -4.19
N GLU A 200 -0.54 -3.80 -3.92
CA GLU A 200 -1.34 -4.96 -3.59
C GLU A 200 -1.49 -5.86 -4.82
N GLY A 201 -1.16 -7.14 -4.64
CA GLY A 201 -1.08 -8.11 -5.73
C GLY A 201 0.09 -7.86 -6.68
N THR A 202 1.31 -7.64 -6.19
CA THR A 202 2.49 -7.47 -7.07
C THR A 202 2.66 -8.64 -8.04
N THR A 203 2.40 -9.89 -7.60
CA THR A 203 2.48 -11.06 -8.50
C THR A 203 1.44 -10.99 -9.61
N LYS A 204 0.22 -10.50 -9.30
CA LYS A 204 -0.84 -10.27 -10.28
C LYS A 204 -0.42 -9.21 -11.30
N SER A 205 0.20 -8.12 -10.85
CA SER A 205 0.67 -7.05 -11.76
C SER A 205 1.68 -7.58 -12.80
N VAL A 206 2.65 -8.39 -12.37
CA VAL A 206 3.71 -8.95 -13.23
C VAL A 206 3.17 -10.01 -14.20
N LYS A 207 2.18 -10.79 -13.77
CA LYS A 207 1.53 -11.83 -14.59
C LYS A 207 0.39 -11.29 -15.47
N GLY A 208 0.03 -10.02 -15.30
CA GLY A 208 -1.10 -9.40 -15.96
C GLY A 208 -2.45 -10.00 -15.57
N LEU A 209 -2.61 -10.38 -14.30
CA LEU A 209 -3.87 -10.81 -13.71
C LEU A 209 -4.67 -9.62 -13.17
N HIS A 210 -5.96 -9.84 -12.95
CA HIS A 210 -6.88 -8.84 -12.37
C HIS A 210 -6.65 -8.65 -10.85
N SER A 211 -7.18 -7.54 -10.34
CA SER A 211 -7.13 -7.11 -8.94
C SER A 211 -5.71 -6.87 -8.41
N SER A 212 -4.85 -6.22 -9.20
CA SER A 212 -3.65 -5.55 -8.68
C SER A 212 -3.85 -4.05 -8.62
N LEU A 213 -3.37 -3.41 -7.56
CA LEU A 213 -3.59 -1.98 -7.30
C LEU A 213 -2.43 -1.39 -6.51
N THR A 214 -2.26 -0.07 -6.57
CA THR A 214 -1.38 0.64 -5.65
C THR A 214 -2.18 1.14 -4.46
N SER A 215 -1.65 1.05 -3.24
CA SER A 215 -2.39 1.42 -2.04
C SER A 215 -1.60 2.33 -1.10
N LEU A 216 -2.29 3.29 -0.49
CA LEU A 216 -1.79 4.06 0.65
C LEU A 216 -2.93 4.67 1.47
N PHE A 217 -2.61 5.04 2.72
CA PHE A 217 -3.38 5.99 3.50
C PHE A 217 -2.49 7.11 4.04
N VAL A 218 -3.10 8.26 4.34
CA VAL A 218 -2.49 9.35 5.11
C VAL A 218 -3.51 9.82 6.16
N THR A 219 -3.07 10.03 7.39
CA THR A 219 -3.93 10.41 8.52
C THR A 219 -3.21 11.34 9.50
N GLU A 220 -3.98 12.18 10.19
CA GLU A 220 -3.52 12.97 11.35
C GLU A 220 -3.28 12.12 12.59
N SER A 221 -3.84 10.89 12.62
CA SER A 221 -3.68 10.04 13.78
C SER A 221 -2.24 9.61 13.94
N TYR A 222 -1.69 9.86 15.12
CA TYR A 222 -0.40 9.34 15.52
C TYR A 222 -0.47 7.85 15.80
N PHE A 223 0.62 7.15 15.50
CA PHE A 223 0.78 5.74 15.80
C PHE A 223 1.58 5.57 17.08
N LYS A 224 0.97 4.88 18.05
CA LYS A 224 1.57 4.52 19.34
C LYS A 224 2.64 3.44 19.16
N ARG A 225 2.50 2.59 18.14
CA ARG A 225 3.31 1.39 17.94
C ARG A 225 3.63 1.22 16.45
N HIS A 226 4.89 0.94 16.14
CA HIS A 226 5.26 0.52 14.79
C HIS A 226 4.87 -0.93 14.62
N ILE A 227 4.06 -1.23 13.60
CA ILE A 227 3.58 -2.59 13.40
C ILE A 227 4.74 -3.46 12.90
N PRO A 228 5.04 -4.58 13.56
CA PRO A 228 6.08 -5.48 13.11
C PRO A 228 5.64 -6.17 11.82
N ASP A 229 6.53 -6.32 10.83
CA ASP A 229 6.27 -7.09 9.60
C ASP A 229 6.22 -8.60 9.92
N ILE A 230 5.03 -9.08 10.23
CA ILE A 230 4.73 -10.46 10.63
C ILE A 230 3.30 -10.80 10.19
N TYR A 231 2.92 -12.08 10.24
CA TYR A 231 1.53 -12.46 10.02
C TYR A 231 0.62 -11.98 11.16
N VAL A 232 -0.63 -11.70 10.83
CA VAL A 232 -1.70 -11.36 11.76
C VAL A 232 -2.90 -12.24 11.43
N GLU A 233 -3.43 -12.94 12.43
CA GLU A 233 -4.75 -13.54 12.34
C GLU A 233 -5.79 -12.43 12.54
N ARG A 234 -6.63 -12.22 11.53
CA ARG A 234 -7.55 -11.10 11.42
C ARG A 234 -8.99 -11.58 11.52
N TRP A 235 -9.79 -10.75 12.19
CA TRP A 235 -11.23 -10.87 12.33
C TRP A 235 -11.80 -9.51 11.96
N MET A 236 -12.56 -9.46 10.87
CA MET A 236 -12.98 -8.20 10.25
C MET A 236 -14.41 -8.32 9.77
N ALA A 237 -15.18 -7.25 9.90
CA ALA A 237 -16.54 -7.17 9.36
C ALA A 237 -16.90 -5.71 9.07
N GLY A 238 -17.85 -5.51 8.14
CA GLY A 238 -18.45 -4.20 7.86
C GLY A 238 -19.23 -3.60 9.03
N SER A 239 -19.44 -4.37 10.10
CA SER A 239 -20.11 -3.94 11.33
C SER A 239 -19.21 -4.10 12.54
N MET A 240 -19.44 -3.28 13.57
CA MET A 240 -18.82 -3.47 14.88
C MET A 240 -19.23 -4.83 15.47
N PHE A 241 -18.32 -5.51 16.18
CA PHE A 241 -18.59 -6.77 16.89
C PHE A 241 -17.92 -6.77 18.27
N PRO A 242 -18.27 -7.66 19.22
CA PRO A 242 -17.59 -7.70 20.51
C PRO A 242 -16.09 -8.01 20.36
N GLU A 243 -15.22 -7.31 21.07
CA GLU A 243 -13.81 -7.71 21.17
C GLU A 243 -13.70 -9.05 21.91
N PHE A 244 -12.86 -9.95 21.40
CA PHE A 244 -12.56 -11.23 22.04
C PHE A 244 -11.12 -11.65 21.78
N ASN A 245 -10.61 -12.55 22.61
CA ASN A 245 -9.26 -13.08 22.43
C ASN A 245 -9.26 -14.25 21.42
N PRO A 246 -8.66 -14.13 20.23
CA PRO A 246 -8.61 -15.21 19.23
C PRO A 246 -7.86 -16.47 19.70
N ARG A 247 -7.06 -16.37 20.77
CA ARG A 247 -6.41 -17.52 21.39
C ARG A 247 -7.35 -18.39 22.22
N ASN A 248 -8.47 -17.80 22.68
CA ASN A 248 -9.42 -18.45 23.59
C ASN A 248 -10.75 -18.80 22.91
N VAL A 249 -11.00 -18.24 21.72
CA VAL A 249 -12.24 -18.39 20.96
C VAL A 249 -11.99 -19.25 19.74
N ASP A 250 -12.83 -20.25 19.51
CA ASP A 250 -12.73 -21.02 18.27
C ASP A 250 -13.35 -20.27 17.08
N VAL A 251 -12.98 -20.67 15.86
CA VAL A 251 -13.44 -20.03 14.60
C VAL A 251 -14.97 -19.95 14.51
N ARG A 252 -15.69 -20.95 15.05
CA ARG A 252 -17.16 -21.00 14.97
C ARG A 252 -17.78 -20.01 15.92
N GLU A 253 -17.30 -19.93 17.16
CA GLU A 253 -17.78 -19.00 18.16
C GLU A 253 -17.62 -17.56 17.71
N GLY A 254 -16.45 -17.19 17.18
CA GLY A 254 -16.24 -15.84 16.64
C GLY A 254 -17.09 -15.57 15.40
N ALA A 255 -17.31 -16.57 14.52
CA ALA A 255 -18.24 -16.43 13.39
C ALA A 255 -19.68 -16.15 13.85
N ARG A 256 -20.17 -16.80 14.93
CA ARG A 256 -21.50 -16.50 15.49
C ARG A 256 -21.59 -15.07 16.00
N ALA A 257 -20.56 -14.61 16.72
CA ALA A 257 -20.52 -13.25 17.26
C ALA A 257 -20.53 -12.18 16.15
N ILE A 258 -19.80 -12.43 15.06
CA ILE A 258 -19.80 -11.53 13.89
C ILE A 258 -21.15 -11.58 13.16
N ALA A 259 -21.69 -12.78 12.91
CA ALA A 259 -22.97 -12.94 12.22
C ALA A 259 -24.13 -12.24 12.94
N GLU A 260 -24.17 -12.35 14.27
CA GLU A 260 -25.19 -11.69 15.10
C GLU A 260 -25.19 -10.17 14.89
N LEU A 261 -24.01 -9.53 14.86
CA LEU A 261 -23.91 -8.07 14.73
C LEU A 261 -24.03 -7.58 13.27
N CYS A 262 -23.74 -8.45 12.31
CA CYS A 262 -24.05 -8.21 10.89
C CYS A 262 -25.55 -8.45 10.57
N GLY A 263 -26.36 -8.90 11.54
CA GLY A 263 -27.78 -9.20 11.34
C GLY A 263 -28.06 -10.47 10.53
N ILE A 264 -27.04 -11.33 10.34
CA ILE A 264 -27.14 -12.55 9.55
C ILE A 264 -27.66 -13.69 10.43
N LYS A 265 -28.87 -14.17 10.13
CA LYS A 265 -29.54 -15.23 10.91
C LYS A 265 -29.25 -16.63 10.38
N ASP A 266 -29.07 -16.75 9.06
CA ASP A 266 -28.69 -18.00 8.42
C ASP A 266 -27.24 -17.92 7.96
N PHE A 267 -26.38 -18.79 8.51
CA PHE A 267 -24.97 -18.88 8.12
C PHE A 267 -24.77 -19.18 6.63
N SER A 268 -25.77 -19.75 5.95
CA SER A 268 -25.69 -20.01 4.51
C SER A 268 -25.64 -18.72 3.66
N GLU A 269 -26.10 -17.61 4.22
CA GLU A 269 -26.09 -16.27 3.61
C GLU A 269 -24.77 -15.52 3.85
N MET A 270 -23.92 -16.01 4.76
CA MET A 270 -22.66 -15.38 5.15
C MET A 270 -21.48 -15.84 4.27
N SER A 271 -20.56 -14.93 3.97
CA SER A 271 -19.25 -15.23 3.40
C SER A 271 -18.09 -14.71 4.26
N ALA A 272 -17.01 -15.48 4.31
CA ALA A 272 -15.77 -15.16 5.02
C ALA A 272 -14.58 -15.32 4.07
N PHE A 273 -13.92 -14.22 3.73
CA PHE A 273 -12.80 -14.22 2.77
C PHE A 273 -11.51 -14.82 3.35
N PHE A 274 -10.73 -15.51 2.50
CA PHE A 274 -9.40 -16.02 2.83
C PHE A 274 -8.38 -15.87 1.68
N LEU A 275 -7.10 -15.81 2.01
CA LEU A 275 -6.07 -16.25 1.06
C LEU A 275 -6.07 -17.78 0.94
N ASN A 276 -5.83 -18.31 -0.26
CA ASN A 276 -5.66 -19.75 -0.46
C ASN A 276 -4.29 -20.22 0.01
N ARG A 277 -4.19 -20.65 1.28
CA ARG A 277 -2.95 -21.10 1.91
C ARG A 277 -3.23 -22.31 2.80
N PRO A 278 -2.30 -23.28 2.92
CA PRO A 278 -2.48 -24.45 3.79
C PRO A 278 -2.84 -24.08 5.24
N ARG A 279 -2.26 -22.99 5.76
CA ARG A 279 -2.57 -22.47 7.11
C ARG A 279 -4.03 -22.06 7.33
N HIS A 280 -4.85 -21.90 6.29
CA HIS A 280 -6.26 -21.50 6.42
C HIS A 280 -7.25 -22.66 6.32
N GLU A 281 -6.82 -23.85 5.87
CA GLU A 281 -7.76 -24.92 5.56
C GLU A 281 -8.60 -25.35 6.77
N LYS A 282 -8.00 -25.39 7.97
CA LYS A 282 -8.73 -25.71 9.21
C LYS A 282 -9.84 -24.70 9.52
N ALA A 283 -9.56 -23.41 9.41
CA ALA A 283 -10.56 -22.37 9.62
C ALA A 283 -11.66 -22.45 8.55
N MET A 284 -11.28 -22.54 7.28
CA MET A 284 -12.24 -22.64 6.17
C MET A 284 -13.14 -23.87 6.30
N ASN A 285 -12.57 -25.04 6.63
CA ASN A 285 -13.34 -26.27 6.86
C ASN A 285 -14.33 -26.12 8.02
N SER A 286 -13.92 -25.43 9.10
CA SER A 286 -14.78 -25.17 10.25
C SER A 286 -15.98 -24.29 9.90
N LEU A 287 -15.75 -23.24 9.10
CA LEU A 287 -16.78 -22.31 8.62
C LEU A 287 -17.71 -22.95 7.59
N ASN A 288 -17.15 -23.69 6.63
CA ASN A 288 -17.95 -24.40 5.63
C ASN A 288 -18.88 -25.45 6.28
N ALA A 289 -18.45 -26.09 7.38
CA ALA A 289 -19.31 -26.99 8.15
C ALA A 289 -20.48 -26.29 8.86
N MET A 290 -20.42 -24.96 9.03
CA MET A 290 -21.54 -24.14 9.51
C MET A 290 -22.46 -23.68 8.37
N GLY A 291 -22.09 -23.88 7.11
CA GLY A 291 -22.79 -23.36 5.94
C GLY A 291 -22.22 -22.05 5.38
N ILE A 292 -21.21 -21.46 6.03
CA ILE A 292 -20.60 -20.19 5.62
C ILE A 292 -19.76 -20.40 4.36
N ALA A 293 -19.89 -19.49 3.40
CA ALA A 293 -19.06 -19.46 2.20
C ALA A 293 -17.64 -18.98 2.53
N THR A 294 -16.63 -19.55 1.89
CA THR A 294 -15.23 -19.16 2.02
C THR A 294 -14.65 -18.82 0.64
N PRO A 295 -15.04 -17.67 0.06
CA PRO A 295 -14.41 -17.15 -1.14
C PRO A 295 -12.93 -16.91 -0.86
N PHE A 296 -12.07 -17.19 -1.84
CA PHE A 296 -10.63 -17.01 -1.67
C PHE A 296 -9.94 -16.40 -2.88
N ASP A 297 -8.78 -15.79 -2.63
CA ASP A 297 -7.82 -15.36 -3.65
C ASP A 297 -6.47 -16.06 -3.43
N ASN A 298 -5.69 -16.23 -4.49
CA ASN A 298 -4.33 -16.76 -4.38
C ASN A 298 -3.32 -15.66 -4.00
N ASP A 299 -3.63 -14.39 -4.23
CA ASP A 299 -2.73 -13.28 -3.93
C ASP A 299 -3.55 -12.02 -3.65
N GLY A 300 -3.25 -11.30 -2.58
CA GLY A 300 -3.93 -10.07 -2.19
C GLY A 300 -5.17 -10.26 -1.31
N ASP A 301 -5.06 -9.76 -0.09
CA ASP A 301 -6.06 -9.75 0.97
C ASP A 301 -6.44 -8.33 1.44
N LEU A 302 -5.75 -7.30 0.95
CA LEU A 302 -5.94 -5.92 1.33
C LEU A 302 -7.23 -5.35 0.73
N PHE A 303 -7.42 -5.48 -0.59
CA PHE A 303 -8.62 -4.94 -1.24
C PHE A 303 -9.93 -5.55 -0.73
N PRO A 304 -10.05 -6.88 -0.51
CA PRO A 304 -11.22 -7.43 0.15
C PRO A 304 -11.52 -6.76 1.49
N ALA A 305 -10.51 -6.49 2.33
CA ALA A 305 -10.72 -5.78 3.60
C ALA A 305 -11.28 -4.36 3.41
N VAL A 306 -10.88 -3.66 2.33
CA VAL A 306 -11.34 -2.30 2.02
C VAL A 306 -12.81 -2.28 1.62
N VAL A 307 -13.26 -3.22 0.78
CA VAL A 307 -14.63 -3.22 0.21
C VAL A 307 -15.62 -4.14 0.96
N MET A 308 -15.15 -4.85 1.98
CA MET A 308 -15.96 -5.71 2.84
C MET A 308 -17.16 -4.97 3.44
N GLY A 309 -18.32 -5.61 3.40
CA GLY A 309 -19.57 -5.06 3.92
C GLY A 309 -20.03 -3.78 3.23
N MET A 310 -19.54 -3.49 2.01
CA MET A 310 -20.12 -2.43 1.19
C MET A 310 -21.48 -2.89 0.66
N ASP A 311 -22.49 -2.04 0.83
CA ASP A 311 -23.81 -2.26 0.23
C ASP A 311 -23.72 -2.30 -1.30
N GLY A 312 -24.55 -3.15 -1.91
CA GLY A 312 -24.57 -3.35 -3.36
C GLY A 312 -23.46 -4.26 -3.89
N LEU A 313 -22.54 -4.74 -3.05
CA LEU A 313 -21.50 -5.67 -3.48
C LEU A 313 -21.93 -7.12 -3.23
N HIS A 314 -22.14 -7.87 -4.32
CA HIS A 314 -22.71 -9.22 -4.24
C HIS A 314 -21.95 -10.24 -5.09
N PHE A 315 -21.83 -11.46 -4.59
CA PHE A 315 -21.51 -12.63 -5.39
C PHE A 315 -22.71 -13.02 -6.28
N PRO A 316 -22.50 -13.81 -7.35
CA PRO A 316 -23.57 -14.26 -8.25
C PRO A 316 -24.67 -15.10 -7.56
N ASP A 317 -24.40 -15.64 -6.38
CA ASP A 317 -25.39 -16.34 -5.56
C ASP A 317 -26.13 -15.45 -4.55
N GLY A 318 -25.91 -14.13 -4.61
CA GLY A 318 -26.61 -13.12 -3.82
C GLY A 318 -25.95 -12.78 -2.48
N ARG A 319 -24.91 -13.52 -2.06
CA ARG A 319 -24.20 -13.24 -0.81
C ARG A 319 -23.34 -12.00 -0.91
N GLY A 320 -23.20 -11.25 0.18
CA GLY A 320 -22.25 -10.16 0.29
C GLY A 320 -20.81 -10.66 0.50
N LEU A 321 -19.84 -9.73 0.48
CA LEU A 321 -18.50 -9.96 1.01
C LEU A 321 -18.47 -9.49 2.47
N ASP A 322 -18.82 -10.37 3.41
CA ASP A 322 -19.28 -9.91 4.73
C ASP A 322 -18.15 -9.72 5.74
N CYS A 323 -17.20 -10.67 5.78
CA CYS A 323 -16.23 -10.73 6.86
C CYS A 323 -14.91 -11.45 6.50
N MET A 324 -13.96 -11.40 7.43
CA MET A 324 -12.81 -12.30 7.58
C MET A 324 -12.86 -12.89 8.98
N VAL A 325 -12.65 -14.20 9.11
CA VAL A 325 -12.84 -14.93 10.38
C VAL A 325 -11.68 -15.91 10.57
N GLY A 326 -10.63 -15.46 11.25
CA GLY A 326 -9.40 -16.26 11.41
C GLY A 326 -8.56 -16.33 10.13
N GLU A 327 -8.69 -15.33 9.26
CA GLU A 327 -7.83 -15.15 8.08
C GLU A 327 -6.42 -14.74 8.54
N ILE A 328 -5.36 -15.26 7.94
CA ILE A 328 -3.98 -14.95 8.33
C ILE A 328 -3.17 -14.37 7.15
N GLY A 329 -2.95 -13.07 7.22
CA GLY A 329 -2.23 -12.27 6.22
C GLY A 329 -1.17 -11.36 6.84
N GLY A 330 -0.52 -10.52 6.03
CA GLY A 330 0.53 -9.61 6.48
C GLY A 330 0.04 -8.46 7.37
N SER A 331 0.88 -7.96 8.26
CA SER A 331 0.50 -6.92 9.23
C SER A 331 0.35 -5.53 8.61
N ALA A 332 1.06 -5.23 7.52
CA ALA A 332 0.94 -3.96 6.80
C ALA A 332 -0.41 -3.87 6.08
N GLU A 333 -0.75 -4.92 5.33
CA GLU A 333 -2.01 -5.09 4.61
C GLU A 333 -3.20 -5.06 5.57
N TRP A 334 -3.04 -5.63 6.77
CA TRP A 334 -4.04 -5.55 7.83
C TRP A 334 -4.42 -4.10 8.13
N VAL A 335 -3.45 -3.23 8.41
CA VAL A 335 -3.75 -1.86 8.84
C VAL A 335 -4.11 -0.94 7.70
N VAL A 336 -3.49 -1.12 6.54
CA VAL A 336 -3.86 -0.37 5.32
C VAL A 336 -5.30 -0.70 4.90
N GLY A 337 -5.74 -1.96 5.06
CA GLY A 337 -7.12 -2.39 4.80
C GLY A 337 -8.12 -2.10 5.93
N ALA A 338 -7.71 -2.23 7.20
CA ALA A 338 -8.58 -2.07 8.36
C ALA A 338 -8.97 -0.61 8.63
N LEU A 339 -8.07 0.34 8.37
CA LEU A 339 -8.33 1.76 8.63
C LEU A 339 -9.54 2.29 7.82
N PRO A 340 -9.62 2.12 6.49
CA PRO A 340 -10.82 2.52 5.75
C PRO A 340 -12.06 1.70 6.12
N LEU A 341 -11.92 0.42 6.53
CA LEU A 341 -13.05 -0.36 7.04
C LEU A 341 -13.64 0.29 8.31
N ILE A 342 -12.80 0.71 9.25
CA ILE A 342 -13.22 1.37 10.49
C ILE A 342 -13.83 2.74 10.24
N TRP A 343 -13.28 3.52 9.29
CA TRP A 343 -13.90 4.79 8.88
C TRP A 343 -15.33 4.61 8.37
N ARG A 344 -15.64 3.49 7.71
CA ARG A 344 -16.99 3.12 7.26
C ARG A 344 -17.88 2.54 8.37
N GLY A 345 -17.38 2.41 9.60
CA GLY A 345 -18.14 1.87 10.74
C GLY A 345 -18.00 0.37 10.95
N GLY A 346 -17.08 -0.29 10.24
CA GLY A 346 -16.69 -1.67 10.50
C GLY A 346 -15.72 -1.81 11.66
N GLN A 347 -15.30 -3.04 11.93
CA GLN A 347 -14.32 -3.35 12.96
C GLN A 347 -13.27 -4.34 12.47
N SER A 348 -12.06 -4.22 13.04
CA SER A 348 -10.97 -5.14 12.79
C SER A 348 -10.24 -5.49 14.08
N LEU A 349 -10.05 -6.78 14.30
CA LEU A 349 -9.31 -7.35 15.41
C LEU A 349 -8.19 -8.22 14.85
N GLY A 350 -6.95 -7.97 15.29
CA GLY A 350 -5.77 -8.68 14.82
C GLY A 350 -5.00 -9.33 15.97
N ALA A 351 -4.59 -10.59 15.81
CA ALA A 351 -3.66 -11.27 16.70
C ALA A 351 -2.37 -11.60 15.94
N LEU A 352 -1.24 -11.05 16.41
CA LEU A 352 0.07 -11.35 15.81
C LEU A 352 0.27 -12.86 15.77
N SER A 353 0.73 -13.39 14.65
CA SER A 353 0.87 -14.82 14.39
C SER A 353 2.29 -15.13 13.92
N SER A 354 2.84 -16.27 14.32
CA SER A 354 4.24 -16.63 14.04
C SER A 354 4.46 -16.81 12.54
N GLN A 355 5.33 -15.98 11.98
CA GLN A 355 5.79 -16.09 10.60
C GLN A 355 6.62 -17.36 10.41
N SER A 356 7.49 -17.66 11.37
CA SER A 356 8.38 -18.82 11.36
C SER A 356 7.60 -20.12 11.31
N SER A 357 6.61 -20.27 12.19
CA SER A 357 5.76 -21.46 12.24
C SER A 357 4.90 -21.59 10.99
N LEU A 358 4.29 -20.50 10.52
CA LEU A 358 3.35 -20.51 9.40
C LEU A 358 3.98 -20.56 8.01
N SER A 359 5.30 -20.40 7.91
CA SER A 359 6.06 -20.51 6.65
C SER A 359 6.68 -21.90 6.43
N ARG A 360 6.59 -22.80 7.42
CA ARG A 360 7.08 -24.17 7.31
C ARG A 360 6.29 -24.99 6.28
N LYS A 361 7.02 -25.77 5.49
CA LYS A 361 6.47 -26.63 4.42
C LYS A 361 6.28 -28.09 4.84
N ASP A 362 6.82 -28.45 5.99
CA ASP A 362 6.83 -29.81 6.52
C ASP A 362 5.74 -30.06 7.57
N LEU A 363 4.91 -29.06 7.85
CA LEU A 363 3.74 -29.16 8.74
C LEU A 363 2.45 -29.33 7.93
N SER A 364 1.52 -30.12 8.45
CA SER A 364 0.15 -30.22 7.97
C SER A 364 -0.65 -28.93 8.23
N PRO A 365 -1.77 -28.70 7.52
CA PRO A 365 -2.70 -27.60 7.81
C PRO A 365 -3.14 -27.53 9.29
N GLU A 366 -3.40 -28.66 9.92
CA GLU A 366 -3.80 -28.75 11.33
C GLU A 366 -2.69 -28.33 12.28
N GLU A 367 -1.45 -28.73 11.99
CA GLU A 367 -0.26 -28.33 12.74
C GLU A 367 0.01 -26.84 12.54
N LEU A 368 -0.03 -26.31 11.32
CA LEU A 368 0.14 -24.88 11.06
C LEU A 368 -0.87 -24.04 11.86
N TRP A 369 -2.13 -24.44 11.88
CA TRP A 369 -3.15 -23.75 12.68
C TRP A 369 -2.88 -23.82 14.18
N LYS A 370 -2.35 -24.94 14.68
CA LYS A 370 -1.98 -25.10 16.10
C LYS A 370 -0.75 -24.27 16.46
N GLU A 371 0.22 -24.20 15.56
CA GLU A 371 1.51 -23.52 15.77
C GLU A 371 1.45 -22.00 15.54
N ARG A 372 0.34 -21.45 15.03
CA ARG A 372 0.22 -20.04 14.63
C ARG A 372 0.51 -19.00 15.72
N PHE A 373 0.41 -19.35 17.00
CA PHE A 373 0.76 -18.47 18.13
C PHE A 373 2.01 -18.94 18.91
N HIS A 374 2.80 -19.86 18.33
CA HIS A 374 4.08 -20.29 18.87
C HIS A 374 5.20 -19.51 18.20
N TYR A 375 5.71 -18.51 18.89
CA TYR A 375 6.70 -17.56 18.38
C TYR A 375 8.13 -18.02 18.68
N THR A 376 9.07 -17.69 17.80
CA THR A 376 10.51 -17.83 18.08
C THR A 376 11.00 -16.72 19.00
N GLU A 377 12.22 -16.86 19.53
CA GLU A 377 12.85 -15.79 20.33
C GLU A 377 13.02 -14.51 19.51
N GLU A 378 13.36 -14.60 18.22
CA GLU A 378 13.49 -13.43 17.35
C GLU A 378 12.15 -12.71 17.14
N GLU A 379 11.06 -13.45 16.99
CA GLU A 379 9.72 -12.88 16.86
C GLU A 379 9.27 -12.21 18.17
N LEU A 380 9.60 -12.80 19.32
CA LEU A 380 9.32 -12.18 20.61
C LEU A 380 10.10 -10.87 20.77
N ILE A 381 11.40 -10.85 20.45
CA ILE A 381 12.22 -9.63 20.47
C ILE A 381 11.61 -8.56 19.55
N LEU A 382 11.18 -8.94 18.35
CA LEU A 382 10.51 -8.04 17.41
C LEU A 382 9.25 -7.41 18.00
N PHE A 383 8.46 -8.17 18.77
CA PHE A 383 7.27 -7.64 19.45
C PHE A 383 7.63 -6.64 20.55
N GLN A 384 8.67 -6.94 21.33
CA GLN A 384 9.16 -6.04 22.39
C GLN A 384 9.64 -4.71 21.79
N ASP A 385 10.46 -4.76 20.74
CA ASP A 385 10.95 -3.58 20.03
C ASP A 385 9.81 -2.74 19.43
N ALA A 386 8.77 -3.40 18.94
CA ALA A 386 7.57 -2.78 18.41
C ALA A 386 6.61 -2.26 19.51
N ARG A 387 6.90 -2.54 20.79
CA ARG A 387 6.07 -2.24 21.98
C ARG A 387 4.71 -2.96 21.98
N PHE A 388 4.66 -4.14 21.37
CA PHE A 388 3.54 -5.08 21.41
C PHE A 388 3.73 -6.07 22.56
N GLU A 389 3.62 -5.63 23.81
CA GLU A 389 3.68 -6.53 24.98
C GLU A 389 2.32 -6.60 25.71
N GLN A 390 2.04 -7.79 26.27
CA GLN A 390 0.94 -8.15 27.19
C GLN A 390 -0.51 -8.24 26.67
N LYS A 391 -0.84 -7.81 25.45
CA LYS A 391 -2.20 -8.02 24.88
C LYS A 391 -2.21 -9.19 23.87
N PRO A 392 -3.16 -10.14 23.96
CA PRO A 392 -3.20 -11.28 23.04
C PRO A 392 -3.78 -10.96 21.65
N PHE A 393 -4.40 -9.78 21.50
CA PHE A 393 -4.95 -9.24 20.25
C PHE A 393 -4.95 -7.71 20.29
N PHE A 394 -5.15 -7.08 19.14
CA PHE A 394 -5.07 -5.64 18.97
C PHE A 394 -6.22 -5.14 18.06
N VAL A 395 -6.79 -4.00 18.39
CA VAL A 395 -7.65 -3.18 17.52
C VAL A 395 -6.86 -1.94 17.07
N LEU A 396 -7.37 -1.17 16.10
CA LEU A 396 -6.62 0.02 15.64
C LEU A 396 -6.42 1.07 16.73
N GLU A 397 -7.33 1.19 17.70
CA GLU A 397 -7.18 2.06 18.87
C GLU A 397 -6.01 1.67 19.79
N ASP A 398 -5.56 0.42 19.74
CA ASP A 398 -4.32 0.02 20.41
C ASP A 398 -3.09 0.50 19.62
N ILE A 399 -3.17 0.58 18.29
CA ILE A 399 -2.03 0.93 17.44
C ILE A 399 -1.91 2.45 17.26
N MET A 400 -3.05 3.16 17.27
CA MET A 400 -3.19 4.56 16.91
C MET A 400 -3.88 5.37 18.03
N ASP A 401 -3.55 6.66 18.16
CA ASP A 401 -4.15 7.56 19.15
C ASP A 401 -5.64 7.79 18.93
N ASN A 402 -6.02 8.18 17.72
CA ASN A 402 -7.40 8.43 17.33
C ASN A 402 -7.63 7.99 15.88
N PRO A 403 -8.05 6.73 15.64
CA PRO A 403 -8.30 6.23 14.28
C PRO A 403 -9.28 7.08 13.45
N PHE A 404 -10.15 7.86 14.11
CA PHE A 404 -11.14 8.74 13.48
C PHE A 404 -10.68 10.20 13.35
N ALA A 405 -9.38 10.48 13.57
CA ALA A 405 -8.79 11.75 13.16
C ALA A 405 -8.78 11.86 11.62
N GLY A 406 -8.59 13.07 11.09
CA GLY A 406 -8.61 13.32 9.65
C GLY A 406 -7.75 12.32 8.88
N GLY A 407 -8.29 11.78 7.80
CA GLY A 407 -7.59 10.76 7.02
C GLY A 407 -8.20 10.50 5.66
N ILE A 408 -7.38 9.95 4.79
CA ILE A 408 -7.76 9.53 3.44
C ILE A 408 -6.92 8.31 3.05
N SER A 409 -7.56 7.34 2.41
CA SER A 409 -6.92 6.20 1.77
C SER A 409 -7.28 6.18 0.30
N ALA A 410 -6.36 5.71 -0.52
CA ALA A 410 -6.50 5.67 -1.97
C ALA A 410 -5.94 4.35 -2.52
N PHE A 411 -6.70 3.76 -3.44
CA PHE A 411 -6.44 2.46 -4.05
C PHE A 411 -6.64 2.58 -5.56
N CYS A 412 -5.56 2.70 -6.34
CA CYS A 412 -5.66 2.84 -7.80
C CYS A 412 -5.46 1.50 -8.50
N SER A 413 -6.43 1.10 -9.31
CA SER A 413 -6.36 -0.11 -10.12
C SER A 413 -5.20 -0.03 -11.12
N ILE A 414 -4.28 -1.00 -11.04
CA ILE A 414 -3.31 -1.29 -12.12
C ILE A 414 -4.02 -2.13 -13.18
N SER A 415 -4.83 -3.10 -12.76
CA SER A 415 -5.62 -3.98 -13.62
C SER A 415 -7.10 -3.98 -13.27
N ASP A 416 -7.95 -4.48 -14.17
CA ASP A 416 -9.38 -4.66 -13.87
C ASP A 416 -9.58 -5.47 -12.61
N ASN A 417 -10.67 -5.22 -11.89
CA ASN A 417 -10.87 -5.73 -10.54
C ASN A 417 -12.01 -6.77 -10.46
N TYR A 418 -11.75 -7.89 -9.77
CA TYR A 418 -12.74 -8.94 -9.51
C TYR A 418 -13.78 -8.59 -8.43
N TYR A 419 -13.39 -7.73 -7.50
CA TYR A 419 -14.20 -7.35 -6.35
C TYR A 419 -15.10 -6.17 -6.68
N LEU A 420 -14.59 -5.18 -7.41
CA LEU A 420 -15.35 -3.98 -7.78
C LEU A 420 -15.21 -3.72 -9.29
N PRO A 421 -16.08 -4.31 -10.14
CA PRO A 421 -15.89 -4.35 -11.60
C PRO A 421 -15.80 -2.98 -12.31
N GLN A 422 -16.31 -1.93 -11.67
CA GLN A 422 -16.22 -0.54 -12.13
C GLN A 422 -14.82 0.07 -11.97
N LEU A 423 -13.98 -0.48 -11.09
CA LEU A 423 -12.58 -0.08 -10.92
C LEU A 423 -11.71 -0.71 -12.03
N LYS A 424 -11.78 -0.15 -13.24
CA LYS A 424 -10.99 -0.59 -14.39
C LYS A 424 -9.49 -0.34 -14.21
N GLY A 425 -8.66 -1.18 -14.82
CA GLY A 425 -7.21 -0.95 -14.89
C GLY A 425 -6.86 0.37 -15.57
N VAL A 426 -5.59 0.79 -15.46
CA VAL A 426 -5.13 2.00 -16.17
C VAL A 426 -5.25 1.77 -17.67
N ALA A 427 -5.87 2.71 -18.37
CA ALA A 427 -5.97 2.70 -19.84
C ALA A 427 -4.98 3.70 -20.44
N ILE A 428 -4.24 3.29 -21.47
CA ILE A 428 -3.28 4.11 -22.20
C ILE A 428 -3.73 4.21 -23.65
N ASP A 429 -3.85 5.44 -24.14
CA ASP A 429 -4.05 5.77 -25.56
C ASP A 429 -2.80 6.50 -26.03
N GLU A 430 -1.85 5.76 -26.60
CA GLU A 430 -0.54 6.28 -27.01
C GLU A 430 -0.66 7.29 -28.15
N GLU A 431 -1.60 7.06 -29.08
CA GLU A 431 -1.82 7.93 -30.25
C GLU A 431 -2.28 9.34 -29.83
N ARG A 432 -3.18 9.41 -28.84
CA ARG A 432 -3.68 10.68 -28.30
C ARG A 432 -2.88 11.17 -27.10
N GLY A 433 -1.92 10.38 -26.62
CA GLY A 433 -1.14 10.67 -25.41
C GLY A 433 -2.01 10.80 -24.17
N LEU A 434 -2.99 9.90 -23.97
CA LEU A 434 -3.88 9.93 -22.81
C LEU A 434 -3.63 8.75 -21.87
N ILE A 435 -3.66 9.02 -20.57
CA ILE A 435 -3.54 8.03 -19.50
C ILE A 435 -4.76 8.17 -18.61
N THR A 436 -5.59 7.13 -18.49
CA THR A 436 -6.78 7.13 -17.63
C THR A 436 -6.60 6.20 -16.44
N THR A 437 -6.70 6.73 -15.22
CA THR A 437 -6.58 5.98 -13.96
C THR A 437 -7.93 5.89 -13.25
N ASN A 438 -8.14 4.82 -12.47
CA ASN A 438 -9.33 4.63 -11.65
C ASN A 438 -8.91 4.37 -10.20
N THR A 439 -9.22 5.31 -9.31
CA THR A 439 -8.81 5.28 -7.90
C THR A 439 -10.04 5.23 -6.99
N LEU A 440 -10.13 4.20 -6.17
CA LEU A 440 -11.07 4.16 -5.05
C LEU A 440 -10.47 4.98 -3.90
N MET A 441 -11.26 5.88 -3.34
CA MET A 441 -10.88 6.73 -2.22
C MET A 441 -11.86 6.50 -1.07
N VAL A 442 -11.33 6.28 0.14
CA VAL A 442 -12.13 6.26 1.37
C VAL A 442 -11.56 7.33 2.30
N ASN A 443 -12.40 8.24 2.78
CA ASN A 443 -11.96 9.25 3.75
C ASN A 443 -12.36 8.87 5.18
N SER A 444 -11.85 9.62 6.15
CA SER A 444 -12.14 9.41 7.56
C SER A 444 -13.63 9.55 7.91
N LEU A 445 -14.43 10.26 7.11
CA LEU A 445 -15.89 10.33 7.28
C LEU A 445 -16.62 9.05 6.84
N GLY A 446 -15.92 8.08 6.25
CA GLY A 446 -16.51 6.86 5.70
C GLY A 446 -16.97 6.99 4.25
N ASN A 447 -16.81 8.16 3.61
CA ASN A 447 -17.25 8.31 2.23
C ASN A 447 -16.36 7.53 1.28
N ILE A 448 -16.99 6.84 0.33
CA ILE A 448 -16.33 6.07 -0.71
C ILE A 448 -16.58 6.75 -2.05
N LYS A 449 -15.51 7.12 -2.75
CA LYS A 449 -15.59 7.69 -4.10
C LYS A 449 -14.66 6.98 -5.05
N HIS A 450 -15.12 6.76 -6.28
CA HIS A 450 -14.29 6.31 -7.40
C HIS A 450 -13.94 7.51 -8.27
N TRP A 451 -12.65 7.82 -8.36
CA TRP A 451 -12.10 8.88 -9.18
C TRP A 451 -11.57 8.30 -10.48
N GLN A 452 -12.19 8.65 -11.59
CA GLN A 452 -11.68 8.38 -12.93
C GLN A 452 -11.01 9.64 -13.47
N LEU A 453 -9.70 9.63 -13.63
CA LEU A 453 -8.92 10.79 -14.08
C LEU A 453 -8.22 10.46 -15.39
N THR A 454 -8.40 11.31 -16.41
CA THR A 454 -7.69 11.19 -17.68
C THR A 454 -6.67 12.33 -17.79
N PHE A 455 -5.41 11.97 -17.88
CA PHE A 455 -4.29 12.88 -18.06
C PHE A 455 -3.83 12.90 -19.52
N ARG A 456 -3.49 14.09 -20.03
CA ARG A 456 -2.84 14.31 -21.32
C ARG A 456 -1.34 14.47 -21.14
N CYS A 457 -0.56 13.75 -21.94
CA CYS A 457 0.90 13.88 -22.03
C CYS A 457 1.25 15.12 -22.87
N VAL A 458 1.60 16.22 -22.21
CA VAL A 458 1.77 17.56 -22.80
C VAL A 458 2.88 17.59 -23.85
N GLU A 459 3.99 16.90 -23.59
CA GLU A 459 5.16 16.83 -24.47
C GLU A 459 5.21 15.52 -25.29
N GLY A 460 4.10 14.75 -25.29
CA GLY A 460 3.98 13.44 -25.94
C GLY A 460 4.24 12.27 -24.99
N PHE A 461 3.65 11.12 -25.33
CA PHE A 461 3.64 9.93 -24.47
C PHE A 461 5.05 9.45 -24.09
N GLU A 462 5.96 9.33 -25.07
CA GLU A 462 7.34 8.88 -24.84
C GLU A 462 8.13 9.75 -23.85
N VAL A 463 7.87 11.06 -23.85
CA VAL A 463 8.50 11.97 -22.89
C VAL A 463 8.00 11.67 -21.48
N THR A 464 6.68 11.50 -21.31
CA THR A 464 6.10 11.08 -20.02
C THR A 464 6.63 9.73 -19.57
N VAL A 465 6.75 8.74 -20.46
CA VAL A 465 7.33 7.42 -20.15
C VAL A 465 8.75 7.57 -19.62
N GLU A 466 9.61 8.33 -20.30
CA GLU A 466 10.99 8.57 -19.85
C GLU A 466 11.03 9.33 -18.51
N LYS A 467 10.11 10.28 -18.29
CA LYS A 467 9.98 11.00 -17.02
C LYS A 467 9.45 10.14 -15.89
N MET A 468 8.71 9.07 -16.14
CA MET A 468 8.28 8.10 -15.11
C MET A 468 9.32 7.01 -14.82
N LYS A 469 10.47 6.99 -15.50
CA LYS A 469 11.56 6.08 -15.17
C LYS A 469 12.31 6.52 -13.92
N SER A 470 12.76 5.54 -13.15
CA SER A 470 13.67 5.74 -12.03
C SER A 470 15.04 6.21 -12.55
N PRO A 471 15.71 7.15 -11.84
CA PRO A 471 17.11 7.50 -12.10
C PRO A 471 18.04 6.29 -12.23
N LYS A 472 17.75 5.18 -11.52
CA LYS A 472 18.52 3.93 -11.61
C LYS A 472 18.66 3.39 -13.03
N HIS A 473 17.67 3.62 -13.89
CA HIS A 473 17.69 3.15 -15.28
C HIS A 473 18.92 3.67 -16.07
N LYS A 474 19.38 4.90 -15.77
CA LYS A 474 20.55 5.51 -16.41
C LYS A 474 21.89 5.10 -15.77
N LEU A 475 21.84 4.48 -14.59
CA LEU A 475 23.02 4.15 -13.78
C LEU A 475 23.33 2.65 -13.76
N CYS A 476 22.30 1.81 -13.89
CA CYS A 476 22.40 0.37 -13.76
C CYS A 476 23.27 -0.23 -14.88
N GLY A 477 24.25 -1.04 -14.50
CA GLY A 477 25.14 -1.74 -15.44
C GLY A 477 26.17 -0.86 -16.14
N GLN A 478 26.31 0.40 -15.72
CA GLN A 478 27.28 1.35 -16.28
C GLN A 478 28.61 1.33 -15.50
N ASP A 479 29.68 1.82 -16.15
CA ASP A 479 30.99 2.03 -15.53
C ASP A 479 30.99 3.25 -14.60
N ARG A 480 31.92 3.29 -13.64
CA ARG A 480 32.00 4.35 -12.62
C ARG A 480 32.07 5.76 -13.22
N SER A 481 32.86 5.96 -14.28
CA SER A 481 32.99 7.26 -14.94
C SER A 481 31.68 7.74 -15.56
N VAL A 482 30.88 6.82 -16.12
CA VAL A 482 29.57 7.12 -16.71
C VAL A 482 28.56 7.43 -15.60
N ILE A 483 28.54 6.63 -14.53
CA ILE A 483 27.70 6.86 -13.35
C ILE A 483 27.96 8.25 -12.76
N GLU A 484 29.23 8.60 -12.52
CA GLU A 484 29.60 9.90 -11.98
C GLU A 484 29.15 11.05 -12.89
N LYS A 485 29.31 10.90 -14.22
CA LYS A 485 28.89 11.90 -15.20
C LYS A 485 27.37 12.10 -15.19
N GLU A 486 26.59 11.02 -15.18
CA GLU A 486 25.13 11.11 -15.16
C GLU A 486 24.60 11.64 -13.82
N ILE A 487 25.20 11.27 -12.69
CA ILE A 487 24.86 11.86 -11.38
C ILE A 487 25.16 13.36 -11.36
N ALA A 488 26.33 13.79 -11.85
CA ALA A 488 26.67 15.21 -11.93
C ALA A 488 25.70 16.00 -12.84
N LYS A 489 25.28 15.39 -13.95
CA LYS A 489 24.27 15.96 -14.85
C LYS A 489 22.91 16.11 -14.15
N MET A 490 22.43 15.07 -13.46
CA MET A 490 21.18 15.11 -12.70
C MET A 490 21.26 16.14 -11.56
N ALA A 491 22.40 16.22 -10.86
CA ALA A 491 22.64 17.20 -9.80
C ALA A 491 22.59 18.66 -10.29
N GLY A 492 22.92 18.91 -11.56
CA GLY A 492 22.87 20.24 -12.17
C GLY A 492 21.47 20.75 -12.53
N ASN A 493 20.46 19.87 -12.55
CA ASN A 493 19.07 20.22 -12.83
C ASN A 493 18.21 20.06 -11.55
N LEU A 494 17.42 21.07 -11.20
CA LEU A 494 16.64 21.04 -9.94
C LEU A 494 15.67 19.86 -9.86
N LEU A 495 14.99 19.55 -10.96
CA LEU A 495 14.01 18.46 -11.06
C LEU A 495 14.70 17.10 -10.99
N ASP A 496 15.75 16.90 -11.78
CA ASP A 496 16.46 15.62 -11.80
C ASP A 496 17.20 15.38 -10.47
N ARG A 497 17.72 16.44 -9.83
CA ARG A 497 18.32 16.37 -8.48
C ARG A 497 17.28 15.98 -7.42
N PHE A 498 16.06 16.49 -7.53
CA PHE A 498 14.94 16.10 -6.67
C PHE A 498 14.64 14.61 -6.82
N LYS A 499 14.44 14.13 -8.05
CA LYS A 499 14.18 12.72 -8.34
C LYS A 499 15.32 11.81 -7.89
N LEU A 500 16.56 12.22 -8.13
CA LEU A 500 17.76 11.51 -7.69
C LEU A 500 17.78 11.32 -6.17
N ARG A 501 17.37 12.34 -5.40
CA ARG A 501 17.29 12.25 -3.95
C ARG A 501 16.25 11.24 -3.49
N GLN A 502 15.04 11.29 -4.08
CA GLN A 502 13.98 10.33 -3.75
C GLN A 502 14.40 8.90 -4.09
N PHE A 503 15.00 8.71 -5.26
CA PHE A 503 15.57 7.42 -5.66
C PHE A 503 16.59 6.92 -4.66
N PHE A 504 17.54 7.77 -4.28
CA PHE A 504 18.62 7.37 -3.38
C PHE A 504 18.10 6.96 -2.01
N VAL A 505 17.15 7.73 -1.46
CA VAL A 505 16.53 7.43 -0.17
C VAL A 505 15.75 6.12 -0.25
N ASN A 506 14.89 5.94 -1.25
CA ASN A 506 14.05 4.75 -1.39
C ASN A 506 14.86 3.48 -1.69
N GLU A 507 15.87 3.55 -2.57
CA GLU A 507 16.62 2.37 -3.01
C GLU A 507 17.58 1.86 -1.92
N TYR A 508 18.17 2.76 -1.14
CA TYR A 508 19.22 2.44 -0.17
C TYR A 508 18.79 2.64 1.29
N TYR A 509 17.49 2.77 1.55
CA TYR A 509 16.95 3.09 2.87
C TYR A 509 17.43 2.22 4.03
N PRO A 510 17.67 0.88 3.90
CA PRO A 510 18.08 0.09 5.05
C PRO A 510 19.45 0.52 5.58
N ALA A 511 20.23 1.20 4.73
CA ALA A 511 21.52 1.76 5.06
C ALA A 511 21.48 3.27 5.28
N ILE A 512 20.30 3.91 5.31
CA ILE A 512 20.17 5.35 5.47
C ILE A 512 19.40 5.65 6.76
N VAL A 513 19.96 6.56 7.56
CA VAL A 513 19.28 7.17 8.69
C VAL A 513 19.09 8.65 8.41
N HIS A 514 17.86 9.15 8.55
CA HIS A 514 17.58 10.58 8.42
C HIS A 514 18.04 11.31 9.69
N THR A 515 18.83 12.39 9.52
CA THR A 515 19.34 13.18 10.66
C THR A 515 19.38 14.65 10.29
N THR A 516 18.56 15.47 10.96
CA THR A 516 18.56 16.95 10.84
C THR A 516 18.56 17.50 9.40
N GLY A 517 17.83 16.83 8.50
CA GLY A 517 17.72 17.20 7.08
C GLY A 517 18.84 16.65 6.16
N LYS A 518 19.77 15.89 6.73
CA LYS A 518 20.84 15.13 6.06
C LYS A 518 20.63 13.62 6.19
N LEU A 519 21.46 12.86 5.48
CA LEU A 519 21.48 11.40 5.48
C LEU A 519 22.77 10.91 6.17
N ALA A 520 22.63 9.97 7.11
CA ALA A 520 23.74 9.16 7.61
C ALA A 520 23.73 7.82 6.88
N LEU A 521 24.83 7.50 6.21
CA LEU A 521 24.96 6.26 5.46
C LEU A 521 25.72 5.20 6.26
N LEU A 522 25.09 4.04 6.46
CA LEU A 522 25.64 2.88 7.13
C LEU A 522 26.37 2.00 6.11
N ASN A 523 27.65 2.27 5.86
CA ASN A 523 28.44 1.56 4.84
C ASN A 523 28.47 0.04 5.07
N GLN A 524 28.60 -0.41 6.32
CA GLN A 524 28.58 -1.85 6.65
C GLN A 524 27.25 -2.51 6.27
N THR A 525 26.13 -1.78 6.34
CA THR A 525 24.83 -2.29 5.92
C THR A 525 24.77 -2.46 4.40
N ILE A 526 25.33 -1.51 3.62
CA ILE A 526 25.44 -1.66 2.16
C ILE A 526 26.24 -2.91 1.82
N ASP A 527 27.39 -3.11 2.47
CA ASP A 527 28.24 -4.29 2.23
C ASP A 527 27.52 -5.60 2.58
N ALA A 528 26.87 -5.66 3.74
CA ALA A 528 26.06 -6.81 4.13
C ALA A 528 24.91 -7.10 3.14
N MET A 529 24.25 -6.07 2.60
CA MET A 529 23.21 -6.24 1.58
C MET A 529 23.75 -6.75 0.24
N ILE A 530 24.99 -6.41 -0.12
CA ILE A 530 25.66 -6.93 -1.32
C ILE A 530 26.06 -8.39 -1.14
N GLU A 531 26.64 -8.74 0.02
CA GLU A 531 26.98 -10.13 0.37
C GLU A 531 25.74 -11.04 0.31
N ARG A 532 24.60 -10.50 0.73
CA ARG A 532 23.28 -11.15 0.69
C ARG A 532 22.57 -11.06 -0.66
N LYS A 533 23.20 -10.48 -1.70
CA LYS A 533 22.66 -10.31 -3.06
C LYS A 533 21.38 -9.47 -3.17
N THR A 534 21.01 -8.73 -2.12
CA THR A 534 19.91 -7.75 -2.16
C THR A 534 20.30 -6.52 -3.00
N LEU A 535 21.59 -6.14 -2.91
CA LEU A 535 22.24 -5.14 -3.75
C LEU A 535 23.40 -5.79 -4.51
N ASN A 536 23.98 -5.07 -5.49
CA ASN A 536 25.13 -5.56 -6.25
C ASN A 536 26.31 -4.56 -6.25
N LYS A 537 27.41 -4.93 -6.92
CA LYS A 537 28.61 -4.07 -6.99
C LYS A 537 28.35 -2.73 -7.71
N ASN A 538 27.47 -2.70 -8.71
CA ASN A 538 27.08 -1.46 -9.38
C ASN A 538 26.28 -0.54 -8.44
N ASP A 539 25.45 -1.08 -7.54
CA ASP A 539 24.82 -0.29 -6.47
C ASP A 539 25.85 0.38 -5.56
N ARG A 540 26.93 -0.33 -5.18
CA ARG A 540 28.02 0.30 -4.40
C ARG A 540 28.66 1.45 -5.15
N MET A 541 28.89 1.30 -6.46
CA MET A 541 29.44 2.37 -7.29
C MET A 541 28.52 3.58 -7.36
N ILE A 542 27.20 3.38 -7.43
CA ILE A 542 26.21 4.46 -7.38
C ILE A 542 26.30 5.20 -6.04
N VAL A 543 26.30 4.46 -4.93
CA VAL A 543 26.40 5.02 -3.57
C VAL A 543 27.66 5.87 -3.40
N ASP A 544 28.82 5.32 -3.74
CA ASP A 544 30.11 6.02 -3.67
C ASP A 544 30.09 7.30 -4.54
N SER A 545 29.50 7.24 -5.73
CA SER A 545 29.44 8.36 -6.67
C SER A 545 28.52 9.49 -6.17
N VAL A 546 27.37 9.14 -5.58
CA VAL A 546 26.47 10.12 -4.95
C VAL A 546 27.16 10.80 -3.76
N LEU A 547 27.82 10.04 -2.89
CA LEU A 547 28.59 10.60 -1.75
C LEU A 547 29.65 11.61 -2.21
N LYS A 548 30.36 11.28 -3.31
CA LYS A 548 31.41 12.13 -3.88
C LYS A 548 30.86 13.42 -4.48
N ILE A 549 29.76 13.34 -5.22
CA ILE A 549 29.22 14.46 -6.02
C ILE A 549 28.29 15.35 -5.18
N LEU A 550 27.58 14.77 -4.22
CA LEU A 550 26.58 15.45 -3.38
C LEU A 550 26.92 15.30 -1.88
N PRO A 551 28.14 15.65 -1.43
CA PRO A 551 28.56 15.47 -0.05
C PRO A 551 27.70 16.27 0.93
N GLU A 552 27.03 17.34 0.49
CA GLU A 552 26.15 18.16 1.31
C GLU A 552 24.87 17.44 1.75
N TRP A 553 24.48 16.36 1.07
CA TRP A 553 23.35 15.52 1.50
C TRP A 553 23.66 14.73 2.76
N PHE A 554 24.94 14.51 3.06
CA PHE A 554 25.37 13.58 4.09
C PHE A 554 25.91 14.30 5.33
N VAL A 555 25.79 13.61 6.47
CA VAL A 555 26.52 14.01 7.68
C VAL A 555 28.01 13.72 7.48
N SER A 556 28.88 14.63 7.92
CA SER A 556 30.32 14.34 7.95
C SER A 556 30.56 13.30 9.03
N MET A 557 30.90 12.07 8.66
CA MET A 557 31.41 11.10 9.62
C MET A 557 32.86 11.52 9.94
N THR A 558 33.02 12.25 11.05
CA THR A 558 34.32 12.46 11.70
C THR A 558 34.80 11.20 12.36
#